data_AF-A0A396RZS3-F1
#
_entry.id   AF-A0A396RZS3-F1
#
_cell.length_a   1.000
_cell.length_b   1.000
_cell.length_c   1.000
_cell.angle_alpha   90.00
_cell.angle_beta   90.00
_cell.angle_gamma   90.00
#
_symmetry.space_group_name_H-M   'P 1'
#
loop_
_entity.id
_entity.type
_entity.pdbx_description
1 polymer ?
#
loop_
_entity_poly.entity_id
_entity_poly.type
_entity_poly.pdbx_seq_one_letter_code
_entity_poly.pdbx_strand_id
1 'polypeptide(L)'
;MTKNWSASEVEAAVQDYFQMLRAEMEGQRVNKTAHREALRERLDDRSNGSVEFKHQNISAVLMERNLPYIAGYKPALNYQRLLLPEVVDAYLEAHPDIWELFEADTRAVPKLPSITDLLSRVEDAPARRERRVSIGETRASYVATGVDYLSLEASNAQLGELGEQFVISLEKARLISLGKESLADKVEQVSDTIGPSAGFDILSFEADGSDRYIEAKTTKYGKQTPFYVTPNELRFSERNAARYHLYRVFGF
;
A
#
# COMPACT_ATOMS: atom_id res chain seq x y z
N MET A 1 -18.18 -22.37 -18.55
CA MET A 1 -18.18 -20.90 -18.74
C MET A 1 -18.23 -20.26 -17.38
N THR A 2 -17.42 -19.25 -17.10
CA THR A 2 -17.50 -18.47 -15.86
C THR A 2 -18.83 -17.72 -15.82
N LYS A 3 -19.69 -18.04 -14.86
CA LYS A 3 -20.95 -17.32 -14.63
C LYS A 3 -20.65 -15.88 -14.27
N ASN A 4 -21.31 -14.90 -14.91
CA ASN A 4 -21.15 -13.49 -14.55
C ASN A 4 -21.70 -13.26 -13.14
N TRP A 5 -21.07 -12.36 -12.36
CA TRP A 5 -21.58 -11.96 -11.05
C TRP A 5 -22.83 -11.09 -11.22
N SER A 6 -23.93 -11.47 -10.57
CA SER A 6 -25.16 -10.66 -10.53
C SER A 6 -24.98 -9.43 -9.64
N ALA A 7 -25.89 -8.45 -9.75
CA ALA A 7 -25.89 -7.28 -8.86
C ALA A 7 -25.97 -7.68 -7.38
N SER A 8 -26.86 -8.61 -7.02
CA SER A 8 -27.01 -9.08 -5.64
C SER A 8 -25.77 -9.80 -5.10
N GLU A 9 -25.06 -10.57 -5.93
CA GLU A 9 -23.79 -11.18 -5.53
C GLU A 9 -22.70 -10.12 -5.33
N VAL A 10 -22.67 -9.08 -6.17
CA VAL A 10 -21.72 -7.96 -6.01
C VAL A 10 -22.00 -7.20 -4.72
N GLU A 11 -23.25 -6.86 -4.44
CA GLU A 11 -23.68 -6.19 -3.21
C GLU A 11 -23.29 -6.98 -1.97
N ALA A 12 -23.54 -8.30 -1.96
CA ALA A 12 -23.15 -9.17 -0.86
C ALA A 12 -21.63 -9.20 -0.63
N ALA A 13 -20.83 -9.23 -1.70
CA ALA A 13 -19.38 -9.19 -1.61
C ALA A 13 -18.85 -7.82 -1.15
N VAL A 14 -19.46 -6.72 -1.59
CA VAL A 14 -19.11 -5.36 -1.12
C VAL A 14 -19.45 -5.21 0.37
N GLN A 15 -20.61 -5.70 0.79
CA GLN A 15 -20.99 -5.70 2.20
C GLN A 15 -20.01 -6.50 3.07
N ASP A 16 -19.67 -7.74 2.69
CA ASP A 16 -18.70 -8.57 3.42
C ASP A 16 -17.32 -7.92 3.48
N TYR A 17 -16.87 -7.35 2.35
CA TYR A 17 -15.60 -6.64 2.28
C TYR A 17 -15.54 -5.47 3.26
N PHE A 18 -16.56 -4.61 3.29
CA PHE A 18 -16.56 -3.47 4.20
C PHE A 18 -16.80 -3.85 5.67
N GLN A 19 -17.44 -4.99 5.96
CA GLN A 19 -17.47 -5.53 7.32
C GLN A 19 -16.06 -5.90 7.80
N MET A 20 -15.28 -6.57 6.96
CA MET A 20 -13.89 -6.87 7.26
C MET A 20 -13.02 -5.60 7.38
N LEU A 21 -13.20 -4.62 6.48
CA LEU A 21 -12.40 -3.39 6.48
C LEU A 21 -12.61 -2.60 7.77
N ARG A 22 -13.86 -2.46 8.23
CA ARG A 22 -14.17 -1.82 9.52
C ARG A 22 -13.48 -2.53 10.67
N ALA A 23 -13.62 -3.85 10.73
CA ALA A 23 -12.99 -4.66 11.78
C ALA A 23 -11.46 -4.48 11.80
N GLU A 24 -10.79 -4.49 10.64
CA GLU A 24 -9.34 -4.23 10.58
C GLU A 24 -8.97 -2.82 11.04
N MET A 25 -9.72 -1.79 10.64
CA MET A 25 -9.48 -0.39 11.05
C MET A 25 -9.70 -0.15 12.54
N GLU A 26 -10.60 -0.91 13.16
CA GLU A 26 -10.81 -0.92 14.61
C GLU A 26 -9.77 -1.78 15.36
N GLY A 27 -8.78 -2.34 14.67
CA GLY A 27 -7.73 -3.19 15.25
C GLY A 27 -8.18 -4.62 15.59
N GLN A 28 -9.35 -5.04 15.10
CA GLN A 28 -9.84 -6.40 15.29
C GLN A 28 -9.14 -7.37 14.33
N ARG A 29 -8.93 -8.61 14.78
CA ARG A 29 -8.38 -9.67 13.92
C ARG A 29 -9.47 -10.22 13.00
N VAL A 30 -9.24 -10.13 11.70
CA VAL A 30 -10.15 -10.66 10.67
C VAL A 30 -9.69 -12.00 10.14
N ASN A 31 -10.56 -13.02 10.21
CA ASN A 31 -10.35 -14.30 9.53
C ASN A 31 -10.98 -14.28 8.13
N LYS A 32 -10.16 -13.93 7.13
CA LYS A 32 -10.55 -13.81 5.72
C LYS A 32 -11.08 -15.12 5.11
N THR A 33 -10.66 -16.28 5.63
CA THR A 33 -11.18 -17.56 5.15
C THR A 33 -12.61 -17.78 5.66
N ALA A 34 -12.86 -17.51 6.95
CA ALA A 34 -14.21 -17.63 7.52
C ALA A 34 -15.22 -16.69 6.84
N HIS A 35 -14.83 -15.44 6.55
CA HIS A 35 -15.67 -14.51 5.79
C HIS A 35 -16.02 -15.04 4.39
N ARG A 36 -15.03 -15.56 3.65
CA ARG A 36 -15.26 -16.16 2.33
C ARG A 36 -16.19 -17.36 2.41
N GLU A 37 -16.03 -18.23 3.40
CA GLU A 37 -16.88 -19.40 3.60
C GLU A 37 -18.32 -18.99 3.90
N ALA A 38 -18.54 -18.05 4.82
CA ALA A 38 -19.87 -17.55 5.16
C ALA A 38 -20.53 -16.82 3.98
N LEU A 39 -19.78 -16.00 3.23
CA LEU A 39 -20.32 -15.30 2.07
C LEU A 39 -20.77 -16.28 0.99
N ARG A 40 -20.04 -17.39 0.76
CA ARG A 40 -20.39 -18.39 -0.26
C ARG A 40 -21.76 -19.03 -0.04
N GLU A 41 -22.24 -19.15 1.19
CA GLU A 41 -23.58 -19.68 1.49
C GLU A 41 -24.71 -18.81 0.89
N ARG A 42 -24.40 -17.56 0.56
CA ARG A 42 -25.32 -16.58 -0.03
C ARG A 42 -25.10 -16.37 -1.53
N LEU A 43 -24.15 -17.09 -2.13
CA LEU A 43 -23.75 -16.92 -3.53
C LEU A 43 -24.12 -18.14 -4.37
N ASP A 44 -24.20 -17.94 -5.68
CA ASP A 44 -24.65 -18.97 -6.62
C ASP A 44 -23.45 -19.83 -7.07
N ASP A 45 -23.15 -20.87 -6.27
CA ASP A 45 -22.10 -21.86 -6.50
C ASP A 45 -20.69 -21.27 -6.77
N ARG A 46 -20.38 -20.13 -6.12
CA ARG A 46 -19.06 -19.50 -6.23
C ARG A 46 -18.00 -20.29 -5.48
N SER A 47 -16.79 -20.37 -6.04
CA SER A 47 -15.63 -20.94 -5.36
C SER A 47 -14.95 -19.92 -4.44
N ASN A 48 -14.19 -20.40 -3.44
CA ASN A 48 -13.37 -19.53 -2.59
C ASN A 48 -12.43 -18.62 -3.39
N GLY A 49 -11.82 -19.14 -4.45
CA GLY A 49 -10.95 -18.35 -5.34
C GLY A 49 -11.73 -17.28 -6.11
N SER A 50 -12.97 -17.55 -6.52
CA SER A 50 -13.82 -16.53 -7.16
C SER A 50 -14.19 -15.40 -6.19
N VAL A 51 -14.48 -15.72 -4.93
CA VAL A 51 -14.79 -14.71 -3.91
C VAL A 51 -13.56 -13.89 -3.56
N GLU A 52 -12.41 -14.53 -3.38
CA GLU A 52 -11.14 -13.85 -3.16
C GLU A 52 -10.81 -12.88 -4.31
N PHE A 53 -10.96 -13.33 -5.55
CA PHE A 53 -10.74 -12.47 -6.71
C PHE A 53 -11.74 -11.29 -6.75
N LYS A 54 -12.98 -11.49 -6.30
CA LYS A 54 -13.95 -10.40 -6.18
C LYS A 54 -13.54 -9.38 -5.12
N HIS A 55 -13.02 -9.82 -3.97
CA HIS A 55 -12.46 -8.91 -2.96
C HIS A 55 -11.24 -8.16 -3.49
N GLN A 56 -10.37 -8.81 -4.24
CA GLN A 56 -9.27 -8.15 -4.96
C GLN A 56 -9.77 -7.11 -5.98
N ASN A 57 -10.91 -7.34 -6.63
CA ASN A 57 -11.54 -6.35 -7.50
C ASN A 57 -12.07 -5.14 -6.70
N ILE A 58 -12.64 -5.35 -5.50
CA ILE A 58 -13.09 -4.25 -4.63
C ILE A 58 -11.88 -3.42 -4.19
N SER A 59 -10.77 -4.05 -3.78
CA SER A 59 -9.53 -3.34 -3.47
C SER A 59 -8.99 -2.53 -4.65
N ALA A 60 -9.19 -2.99 -5.89
CA ALA A 60 -8.85 -2.22 -7.08
C ALA A 60 -9.73 -0.98 -7.26
N VAL A 61 -11.03 -1.08 -7.02
CA VAL A 61 -11.93 0.09 -7.06
C VAL A 61 -11.52 1.11 -6.00
N LEU A 62 -11.29 0.67 -4.75
CA LEU A 62 -10.86 1.57 -3.66
C LEU A 62 -9.52 2.24 -3.97
N MET A 63 -8.56 1.49 -4.51
CA MET A 63 -7.28 2.06 -4.95
C MET A 63 -7.46 3.08 -6.08
N GLU A 64 -8.31 2.83 -7.07
CA GLU A 64 -8.65 3.80 -8.12
C GLU A 64 -9.37 5.06 -7.58
N ARG A 65 -9.97 4.96 -6.39
CA ARG A 65 -10.56 6.06 -5.62
C ARG A 65 -9.62 6.71 -4.61
N ASN A 66 -8.36 6.28 -4.56
CA ASN A 66 -7.39 6.69 -3.55
C ASN A 66 -7.87 6.49 -2.10
N LEU A 67 -8.57 5.38 -1.87
CA LEU A 67 -9.06 4.98 -0.56
C LEU A 67 -8.24 3.83 0.02
N PRO A 68 -8.17 3.72 1.36
CA PRO A 68 -7.59 2.56 2.03
C PRO A 68 -8.30 1.25 1.63
N TYR A 69 -7.57 0.14 1.65
CA TYR A 69 -8.09 -1.18 1.32
C TYR A 69 -7.46 -2.26 2.21
N ILE A 70 -8.14 -3.41 2.31
CA ILE A 70 -7.73 -4.54 3.14
C ILE A 70 -6.38 -5.10 2.66
N ALA A 71 -5.38 -5.10 3.53
CA ALA A 71 -4.09 -5.69 3.23
C ALA A 71 -4.24 -7.19 2.91
N GLY A 72 -3.56 -7.69 1.88
CA GLY A 72 -3.63 -9.10 1.46
C GLY A 72 -4.66 -9.39 0.34
N TYR A 73 -5.71 -8.58 0.18
CA TYR A 73 -6.51 -8.60 -1.04
C TYR A 73 -5.84 -7.71 -2.10
N LYS A 74 -4.87 -8.28 -2.82
CA LYS A 74 -4.09 -7.57 -3.84
C LYS A 74 -5.01 -7.02 -4.95
N PRO A 75 -5.00 -5.70 -5.23
CA PRO A 75 -5.84 -5.11 -6.27
C PRO A 75 -5.80 -5.84 -7.62
N ALA A 76 -6.95 -6.30 -8.10
CA ALA A 76 -7.13 -6.92 -9.41
C ALA A 76 -7.97 -6.03 -10.33
N LEU A 77 -7.33 -5.39 -11.31
CA LEU A 77 -7.93 -4.35 -12.18
C LEU A 77 -8.93 -4.89 -13.22
N ASN A 78 -9.03 -6.21 -13.39
CA ASN A 78 -9.98 -6.83 -14.30
C ASN A 78 -11.29 -7.13 -13.57
N TYR A 79 -12.24 -6.19 -13.65
CA TYR A 79 -13.56 -6.30 -13.02
C TYR A 79 -14.67 -5.67 -13.88
N GLN A 80 -15.92 -5.88 -13.47
CA GLN A 80 -17.11 -5.31 -14.10
C GLN A 80 -17.12 -3.77 -13.95
N ARG A 81 -16.52 -3.06 -14.91
CA ARG A 81 -16.25 -1.61 -14.86
C ARG A 81 -17.46 -0.71 -14.67
N LEU A 82 -18.66 -1.17 -15.06
CA LEU A 82 -19.91 -0.44 -14.83
C LEU A 82 -20.50 -0.78 -13.45
N LEU A 83 -20.70 -2.07 -13.17
CA LEU A 83 -21.42 -2.51 -11.96
C LEU A 83 -20.64 -2.33 -10.66
N LEU A 84 -19.38 -2.78 -10.60
CA LEU A 84 -18.66 -2.84 -9.31
C LEU A 84 -18.39 -1.45 -8.72
N PRO A 85 -17.91 -0.45 -9.48
CA PRO A 85 -17.73 0.89 -8.94
C PRO A 85 -19.05 1.50 -8.45
N GLU A 86 -20.16 1.35 -9.19
CA GLU A 86 -21.46 1.88 -8.78
C GLU A 86 -21.93 1.28 -7.44
N VAL A 87 -21.76 -0.03 -7.23
CA VAL A 87 -22.13 -0.67 -5.97
C VAL A 87 -21.22 -0.24 -4.80
N VAL A 88 -19.92 -0.06 -5.04
CA VAL A 88 -18.99 0.44 -4.02
C VAL A 88 -19.31 1.88 -3.64
N ASP A 89 -19.52 2.76 -4.64
CA ASP A 89 -19.83 4.16 -4.44
C ASP A 89 -21.16 4.30 -3.67
N ALA A 90 -22.21 3.57 -4.08
CA ALA A 90 -23.49 3.55 -3.38
C ALA A 90 -23.38 3.01 -1.93
N TYR A 91 -22.53 2.01 -1.70
CA TYR A 91 -22.29 1.51 -0.36
C TYR A 91 -21.63 2.56 0.54
N LEU A 92 -20.64 3.29 0.04
CA LEU A 92 -19.96 4.36 0.77
C LEU A 92 -20.89 5.56 1.05
N GLU A 93 -21.79 5.89 0.13
CA GLU A 93 -22.81 6.93 0.34
C GLU A 93 -23.81 6.54 1.44
N ALA A 94 -24.19 5.26 1.50
CA ALA A 94 -25.11 4.75 2.52
C ALA A 94 -24.47 4.56 3.91
N HIS A 95 -23.14 4.63 4.01
CA HIS A 95 -22.38 4.33 5.23
C HIS A 95 -21.34 5.41 5.53
N PRO A 96 -21.78 6.61 5.96
CA PRO A 96 -20.88 7.73 6.19
C PRO A 96 -19.85 7.49 7.30
N ASP A 97 -20.12 6.55 8.22
CA ASP A 97 -19.20 6.09 9.27
C ASP A 97 -17.84 5.61 8.71
N ILE A 98 -17.81 5.10 7.48
CA ILE A 98 -16.57 4.64 6.84
C ILE A 98 -15.61 5.81 6.57
N TRP A 99 -16.14 6.99 6.26
CA TRP A 99 -15.30 8.17 6.02
C TRP A 99 -14.58 8.61 7.30
N GLU A 100 -15.27 8.52 8.43
CA GLU A 100 -14.68 8.80 9.75
C GLU A 100 -13.57 7.78 10.07
N LEU A 101 -13.76 6.51 9.72
CA LEU A 101 -12.73 5.48 9.87
C LEU A 101 -11.52 5.74 8.97
N PHE A 102 -11.71 6.15 7.71
CA PHE A 102 -10.61 6.52 6.82
C PHE A 102 -9.84 7.73 7.37
N GLU A 103 -10.53 8.74 7.87
CA GLU A 103 -9.90 9.92 8.46
C GLU A 103 -9.12 9.59 9.73
N ALA A 104 -9.70 8.78 10.62
CA ALA A 104 -9.05 8.31 11.84
C ALA A 104 -7.82 7.46 11.52
N ASP A 105 -7.93 6.52 10.58
CA ASP A 105 -6.83 5.68 10.15
C ASP A 105 -5.70 6.53 9.54
N THR A 106 -5.98 7.41 8.57
CA THR A 106 -4.96 8.27 7.94
C THR A 106 -4.18 9.12 8.96
N ARG A 107 -4.82 9.56 10.05
CA ARG A 107 -4.15 10.31 11.13
C ARG A 107 -3.39 9.42 12.11
N ALA A 108 -3.77 8.16 12.25
CA ALA A 108 -3.13 7.24 13.18
C ALA A 108 -1.69 6.94 12.73
N VAL A 109 -0.77 7.08 13.68
CA VAL A 109 0.64 6.75 13.46
C VAL A 109 0.95 5.42 14.15
N PRO A 110 1.43 4.40 13.42
CA PRO A 110 1.78 3.11 13.99
C PRO A 110 3.00 3.24 14.90
N LYS A 111 3.17 2.27 15.78
CA LYS A 111 4.39 2.18 16.60
C LYS A 111 5.49 1.52 15.79
N LEU A 112 6.74 1.97 15.98
CA LEU A 112 7.90 1.33 15.38
C LEU A 112 7.90 -0.17 15.72
N PRO A 113 7.89 -1.07 14.72
CA PRO A 113 7.82 -2.50 15.00
C PRO A 113 9.15 -2.99 15.60
N SER A 114 9.07 -3.76 16.69
CA SER A 114 10.23 -4.48 17.21
C SER A 114 10.42 -5.76 16.39
N ILE A 115 11.34 -5.72 15.43
CA ILE A 115 11.62 -6.84 14.54
C ILE A 115 13.03 -7.36 14.84
N THR A 116 13.11 -8.62 15.29
CA THR A 116 14.39 -9.27 15.65
C THR A 116 15.24 -9.62 14.43
N ASP A 117 14.61 -10.00 13.32
CA ASP A 117 15.29 -10.36 12.08
C ASP A 117 14.82 -9.43 10.95
N LEU A 118 15.47 -8.27 10.83
CA LEU A 118 15.14 -7.25 9.84
C LEU A 118 15.38 -7.76 8.40
N LEU A 119 16.45 -8.52 8.19
CA LEU A 119 16.85 -8.99 6.86
C LEU A 119 15.84 -10.01 6.30
N SER A 120 15.19 -10.81 7.16
CA SER A 120 14.08 -11.69 6.74
C SER A 120 12.86 -10.97 6.17
N ARG A 121 12.76 -9.64 6.34
CA ARG A 121 11.63 -8.83 5.86
C ARG A 121 11.84 -8.27 4.46
N VAL A 122 13.02 -8.46 3.88
CA VAL A 122 13.31 -8.01 2.51
C VAL A 122 12.62 -8.95 1.52
N GLU A 123 11.69 -8.41 0.74
CA GLU A 123 11.01 -9.10 -0.35
C GLU A 123 11.46 -8.55 -1.71
N ASP A 124 11.32 -9.37 -2.76
CA ASP A 124 11.51 -8.92 -4.14
C ASP A 124 10.53 -7.82 -4.52
N ALA A 125 11.00 -6.89 -5.36
CA ALA A 125 10.17 -5.84 -5.92
C ALA A 125 8.95 -6.44 -6.66
N PRO A 126 7.76 -5.81 -6.56
CA PRO A 126 6.58 -6.30 -7.25
C PRO A 126 6.82 -6.33 -8.76
N ALA A 127 6.39 -7.42 -9.42
CA ALA A 127 6.52 -7.57 -10.86
C ALA A 127 5.89 -6.37 -11.59
N ARG A 128 6.64 -5.76 -12.51
CA ARG A 128 6.17 -4.67 -13.35
C ARG A 128 4.99 -5.17 -14.18
N ARG A 129 3.76 -4.82 -13.77
CA ARG A 129 2.58 -5.02 -14.61
C ARG A 129 2.57 -3.92 -15.65
N GLU A 130 2.67 -4.29 -16.92
CA GLU A 130 2.38 -3.35 -18.00
C GLU A 130 0.99 -2.79 -17.77
N ARG A 131 0.92 -1.50 -17.49
CA ARG A 131 -0.33 -0.75 -17.51
C ARG A 131 -0.78 -0.79 -18.97
N ARG A 132 -1.66 -1.75 -19.33
CA ARG A 132 -2.57 -1.53 -20.45
C ARG A 132 -3.53 -0.43 -19.99
N VAL A 133 -3.06 0.81 -20.03
CA VAL A 133 -3.95 1.96 -19.99
C VAL A 133 -4.67 1.90 -21.34
N SER A 134 -5.79 1.20 -21.39
CA SER A 134 -6.82 1.66 -22.31
C SER A 134 -7.20 3.03 -21.80
N ILE A 135 -6.65 4.07 -22.42
CA ILE A 135 -7.14 5.45 -22.32
C ILE A 135 -8.51 5.46 -23.03
N GLY A 136 -9.46 4.71 -22.50
CA GLY A 136 -10.87 4.98 -22.66
C GLY A 136 -11.19 5.81 -21.44
N GLU A 137 -11.36 7.11 -21.65
CA GLU A 137 -11.75 8.12 -20.67
C GLU A 137 -12.39 7.48 -19.44
N THR A 138 -11.57 7.27 -18.39
CA THR A 138 -12.10 6.94 -17.09
C THR A 138 -12.94 8.15 -16.73
N ARG A 139 -14.27 8.06 -16.87
CA ARG A 139 -15.17 8.98 -16.18
C ARG A 139 -14.62 9.02 -14.77
N ALA A 140 -14.12 10.17 -14.35
CA ALA A 140 -13.78 10.41 -12.97
C ALA A 140 -15.07 10.11 -12.21
N SER A 141 -15.21 8.91 -11.64
CA SER A 141 -16.19 8.73 -10.59
C SER A 141 -15.51 9.42 -9.42
N TYR A 142 -16.05 10.59 -9.18
CA TYR A 142 -15.75 11.41 -8.03
C TYR A 142 -16.22 10.60 -6.84
N VAL A 143 -15.28 10.24 -5.97
CA VAL A 143 -15.64 9.91 -4.60
C VAL A 143 -16.41 11.10 -4.04
N ALA A 144 -17.56 10.86 -3.42
CA ALA A 144 -18.47 11.88 -2.90
C ALA A 144 -17.80 12.92 -1.97
N THR A 145 -16.65 12.60 -1.37
CA THR A 145 -15.88 13.51 -0.50
C THR A 145 -14.72 14.22 -1.20
N GLY A 146 -14.22 13.70 -2.32
CA GLY A 146 -13.06 14.25 -3.05
C GLY A 146 -11.72 14.15 -2.32
N VAL A 147 -11.64 13.46 -1.19
CA VAL A 147 -10.43 13.35 -0.35
C VAL A 147 -9.54 12.20 -0.82
N ASP A 148 -8.26 12.50 -1.07
CA ASP A 148 -7.24 11.50 -1.40
C ASP A 148 -6.55 11.03 -0.11
N TYR A 149 -7.11 10.01 0.53
CA TYR A 149 -6.62 9.48 1.80
C TYR A 149 -5.26 8.77 1.68
N LEU A 150 -4.93 8.22 0.51
CA LEU A 150 -3.62 7.62 0.25
C LEU A 150 -2.52 8.69 0.14
N SER A 151 -2.79 9.80 -0.55
CA SER A 151 -1.88 10.96 -0.60
C SER A 151 -1.72 11.59 0.78
N LEU A 152 -2.80 11.76 1.54
CA LEU A 152 -2.75 12.30 2.89
C LEU A 152 -1.91 11.43 3.82
N GLU A 153 -2.08 10.11 3.77
CA GLU A 153 -1.28 9.16 4.55
C GLU A 153 0.21 9.21 4.15
N ALA A 154 0.50 9.23 2.85
CA ALA A 154 1.86 9.35 2.35
C ALA A 154 2.53 10.69 2.73
N SER A 155 1.75 11.73 3.02
CA SER A 155 2.24 13.04 3.48
C SER A 155 2.42 13.13 5.01
N ASN A 156 2.10 12.08 5.76
CA ASN A 156 2.25 12.05 7.20
C ASN A 156 3.75 12.01 7.57
N ALA A 157 4.28 13.15 8.01
CA ALA A 157 5.69 13.30 8.35
C ALA A 157 6.16 12.30 9.41
N GLN A 158 5.33 12.02 10.42
CA GLN A 158 5.70 11.09 11.48
C GLN A 158 5.78 9.64 10.97
N LEU A 159 4.89 9.24 10.05
CA LEU A 159 4.99 7.93 9.39
C LEU A 159 6.24 7.84 8.51
N GLY A 160 6.55 8.90 7.76
CA GLY A 160 7.76 9.01 6.94
C GLY A 160 9.02 8.82 7.79
N GLU A 161 9.14 9.58 8.88
CA GLU A 161 10.27 9.52 9.82
C GLU A 161 10.46 8.12 10.41
N LEU A 162 9.38 7.48 10.88
CA LEU A 162 9.44 6.12 11.43
C LEU A 162 9.87 5.09 10.38
N GLY A 163 9.42 5.28 9.13
CA GLY A 163 9.84 4.45 8.01
C GLY A 163 11.32 4.62 7.66
N GLU A 164 11.83 5.85 7.67
CA GLU A 164 13.26 6.13 7.46
C GLU A 164 14.11 5.50 8.56
N GLN A 165 13.71 5.62 9.83
CA GLN A 165 14.39 4.98 10.96
C GLN A 165 14.40 3.45 10.83
N PHE A 166 13.32 2.86 10.34
CA PHE A 166 13.26 1.43 10.04
C PHE A 166 14.25 1.04 8.93
N VAL A 167 14.32 1.81 7.84
CA VAL A 167 15.26 1.57 6.73
C VAL A 167 16.71 1.74 7.18
N ILE A 168 17.02 2.73 8.01
CA ILE A 168 18.37 2.90 8.59
C ILE A 168 18.74 1.67 9.41
N SER A 169 17.83 1.16 10.24
CA SER A 169 18.07 -0.04 11.04
C SER A 169 18.32 -1.27 10.15
N LEU A 170 17.55 -1.40 9.07
CA LEU A 170 17.73 -2.45 8.06
C LEU A 170 19.10 -2.36 7.37
N GLU A 171 19.51 -1.16 6.95
CA GLU A 171 20.79 -0.94 6.27
C GLU A 171 21.99 -1.16 7.19
N LYS A 172 21.89 -0.76 8.46
CA LYS A 172 22.89 -1.10 9.47
C LYS A 172 23.01 -2.61 9.64
N ALA A 173 21.89 -3.32 9.77
CA ALA A 173 21.89 -4.78 9.84
C ALA A 173 22.52 -5.42 8.58
N ARG A 174 22.20 -4.90 7.39
CA ARG A 174 22.79 -5.35 6.11
C ARG A 174 24.31 -5.19 6.13
N LEU A 175 24.81 -4.00 6.45
CA LEU A 175 26.26 -3.73 6.50
C LEU A 175 26.98 -4.58 7.56
N ILE A 176 26.40 -4.74 8.75
CA ILE A 176 26.97 -5.60 9.81
C ILE A 176 27.05 -7.06 9.34
N SER A 177 26.00 -7.58 8.68
CA SER A 177 26.02 -8.95 8.14
C SER A 177 27.09 -9.17 7.05
N LEU A 178 27.58 -8.09 6.44
CA LEU A 178 28.67 -8.10 5.46
C LEU A 178 30.06 -7.85 6.10
N GLY A 179 30.14 -7.72 7.43
CA GLY A 179 31.37 -7.38 8.18
C GLY A 179 31.83 -5.94 7.93
N LYS A 180 30.89 -5.01 7.77
CA LYS A 180 31.12 -3.59 7.48
C LYS A 180 30.59 -2.68 8.58
N GLU A 181 30.87 -3.01 9.84
CA GLU A 181 30.42 -2.28 11.02
C GLU A 181 30.80 -0.79 10.96
N SER A 182 32.02 -0.49 10.50
CA SER A 182 32.50 0.89 10.37
C SER A 182 31.76 1.72 9.30
N LEU A 183 31.13 1.07 8.33
CA LEU A 183 30.23 1.73 7.38
C LEU A 183 28.81 1.82 7.95
N ALA A 184 28.36 0.83 8.72
CA ALA A 184 27.07 0.86 9.40
C ALA A 184 26.95 2.07 10.34
N ASP A 185 28.03 2.41 11.05
CA ASP A 185 28.08 3.58 11.93
C ASP A 185 27.97 4.92 11.17
N LYS A 186 28.22 4.92 9.86
CA LYS A 186 28.18 6.11 9.00
C LYS A 186 26.86 6.27 8.24
N VAL A 187 25.91 5.34 8.38
CA VAL A 187 24.59 5.47 7.75
C VAL A 187 23.90 6.72 8.30
N GLU A 188 23.46 7.60 7.40
CA GLU A 188 22.96 8.93 7.72
C GLU A 188 21.54 9.15 7.19
N GLN A 189 20.70 9.80 8.00
CA GLN A 189 19.39 10.31 7.60
C GLN A 189 19.57 11.70 6.96
N VAL A 190 19.75 11.72 5.65
CA VAL A 190 20.02 12.94 4.85
C VAL A 190 18.79 13.85 4.77
N SER A 191 17.59 13.28 4.84
CA SER A 191 16.32 14.02 4.97
C SER A 191 16.29 14.93 6.21
N ASP A 192 16.98 14.57 7.29
CA ASP A 192 17.07 15.39 8.52
C ASP A 192 18.25 16.38 8.45
N THR A 193 19.42 15.94 7.98
CA THR A 193 20.64 16.75 8.01
C THR A 193 20.74 17.79 6.88
N ILE A 194 20.25 17.46 5.69
CA ILE A 194 20.28 18.32 4.49
C ILE A 194 18.87 18.73 4.06
N GLY A 195 17.89 17.85 4.23
CA GLY A 195 16.51 18.08 3.84
C GLY A 195 16.20 17.76 2.37
N PRO A 196 14.99 18.13 1.90
CA PRO A 196 14.44 17.70 0.59
C PRO A 196 15.28 18.09 -0.64
N SER A 197 16.20 19.06 -0.48
CA SER A 197 17.09 19.49 -1.56
C SER A 197 18.09 18.41 -1.99
N ALA A 198 18.41 17.45 -1.12
CA ALA A 198 19.32 16.35 -1.40
C ALA A 198 18.80 15.41 -2.50
N GLY A 199 17.49 15.18 -2.57
CA GLY A 199 16.85 14.30 -3.55
C GLY A 199 16.87 12.81 -3.20
N PHE A 200 17.20 12.47 -1.95
CA PHE A 200 17.09 11.15 -1.34
C PHE A 200 17.06 11.29 0.19
N ASP A 201 16.63 10.23 0.89
CA ASP A 201 16.39 10.29 2.35
C ASP A 201 17.56 9.76 3.17
N ILE A 202 18.23 8.69 2.71
CA ILE A 202 19.22 7.96 3.51
C ILE A 202 20.50 7.71 2.70
N LEU A 203 21.64 8.04 3.28
CA LEU A 203 22.96 7.67 2.77
C LEU A 203 23.42 6.37 3.44
N SER A 204 23.60 5.33 2.63
CA SER A 204 24.20 4.06 3.02
C SER A 204 25.40 3.74 2.11
N PHE A 205 25.95 2.54 2.20
CA PHE A 205 27.16 2.15 1.48
C PHE A 205 27.08 0.73 0.92
N GLU A 206 27.71 0.49 -0.21
CA GLU A 206 28.04 -0.85 -0.68
C GLU A 206 29.20 -1.46 0.11
N ALA A 207 29.43 -2.77 -0.07
CA ALA A 207 30.51 -3.47 0.64
C ALA A 207 31.93 -2.95 0.29
N ASP A 208 32.08 -2.33 -0.89
CA ASP A 208 33.30 -1.67 -1.35
C ASP A 208 33.44 -0.22 -0.85
N GLY A 209 32.43 0.30 -0.15
CA GLY A 209 32.39 1.66 0.40
C GLY A 209 31.82 2.71 -0.54
N SER A 210 31.38 2.35 -1.76
CA SER A 210 30.66 3.30 -2.61
C SER A 210 29.30 3.66 -2.01
N ASP A 211 28.92 4.94 -2.04
CA ASP A 211 27.59 5.38 -1.57
C ASP A 211 26.45 4.65 -2.27
N ARG A 212 25.42 4.43 -1.47
CA ARG A 212 24.10 3.91 -1.81
C ARG A 212 23.08 4.95 -1.38
N TYR A 213 22.46 5.64 -2.33
CA TYR A 213 21.44 6.65 -2.07
C TYR A 213 20.08 5.97 -1.98
N ILE A 214 19.39 6.14 -0.85
CA ILE A 214 18.14 5.43 -0.59
C ILE A 214 17.00 6.43 -0.43
N GLU A 215 15.91 6.17 -1.14
CA GLU A 215 14.62 6.83 -0.99
C GLU A 215 13.67 5.88 -0.28
N ALA A 216 13.12 6.28 0.87
CA ALA A 216 12.20 5.47 1.65
C ALA A 216 10.75 5.94 1.40
N LYS A 217 9.91 5.06 0.87
CA LYS A 217 8.46 5.31 0.71
C LYS A 217 7.68 4.33 1.58
N THR A 218 7.09 4.86 2.64
CA THR A 218 6.42 4.10 3.70
C THR A 218 4.92 4.19 3.56
N THR A 219 4.23 3.08 3.80
CA THR A 219 2.77 3.03 3.88
C THR A 219 2.32 1.98 4.90
N LYS A 220 1.24 2.25 5.63
CA LYS A 220 0.55 1.28 6.49
C LYS A 220 -0.15 0.18 5.70
N TYR A 221 -0.41 0.43 4.41
CA TYR A 221 -1.19 -0.45 3.55
C TYR A 221 -0.32 -1.49 2.82
N GLY A 222 -0.94 -2.28 1.94
CA GLY A 222 -0.25 -3.35 1.22
C GLY A 222 0.79 -2.89 0.21
N LYS A 223 1.69 -3.80 -0.19
CA LYS A 223 2.77 -3.55 -1.15
C LYS A 223 2.38 -3.10 -2.57
N GLN A 224 1.08 -3.06 -2.87
CA GLN A 224 0.55 -2.58 -4.15
C GLN A 224 0.02 -1.15 -4.06
N THR A 225 0.01 -0.55 -2.87
CA THR A 225 -0.39 0.84 -2.68
C THR A 225 0.55 1.75 -3.47
N PRO A 226 0.04 2.71 -4.23
CA PRO A 226 0.86 3.72 -4.90
C PRO A 226 1.84 4.43 -3.96
N PHE A 227 2.81 5.12 -4.54
CA PHE A 227 3.62 6.11 -3.85
C PHE A 227 3.77 7.32 -4.74
N TYR A 228 4.14 8.41 -4.10
CA TYR A 228 4.40 9.69 -4.74
C TYR A 228 5.90 9.93 -4.69
N VAL A 229 6.43 10.50 -5.76
CA VAL A 229 7.81 10.95 -5.86
C VAL A 229 7.81 12.42 -6.24
N THR A 230 8.71 13.18 -5.65
CA THR A 230 8.87 14.59 -6.04
C THR A 230 9.68 14.70 -7.34
N PRO A 231 9.53 15.82 -8.09
CA PRO A 231 10.38 16.06 -9.24
C PRO A 231 11.89 16.09 -8.92
N ASN A 232 12.26 16.42 -7.68
CA ASN A 232 13.66 16.44 -7.28
C ASN A 232 14.21 15.02 -7.11
N GLU A 233 13.49 14.16 -6.37
CA GLU A 233 13.80 12.73 -6.21
C GLU A 233 13.92 12.05 -7.57
N LEU A 234 12.96 12.28 -8.47
CA LEU A 234 12.98 11.69 -9.80
C LEU A 234 14.25 12.09 -10.57
N ARG A 235 14.57 13.39 -10.65
CA ARG A 235 15.79 13.85 -11.34
C ARG A 235 17.06 13.32 -10.70
N PHE A 236 17.12 13.25 -9.37
CA PHE A 236 18.29 12.72 -8.67
C PHE A 236 18.46 11.22 -8.95
N SER A 237 17.36 10.47 -8.96
CA SER A 237 17.35 9.04 -9.29
C SER A 237 17.83 8.76 -10.71
N GLU A 238 17.42 9.57 -11.69
CA GLU A 238 17.85 9.43 -13.09
C GLU A 238 19.35 9.68 -13.25
N ARG A 239 19.89 10.68 -12.53
CA ARG A 239 21.32 11.04 -12.56
C ARG A 239 22.20 10.01 -11.85
N ASN A 240 21.67 9.35 -10.82
CA ASN A 240 22.41 8.41 -9.96
C ASN A 240 21.88 6.97 -10.07
N ALA A 241 21.30 6.60 -11.21
CA ALA A 241 20.52 5.36 -11.37
C ALA A 241 21.26 4.07 -10.93
N ALA A 242 22.58 4.03 -11.06
CA ALA A 242 23.40 2.87 -10.64
C ALA A 242 23.54 2.71 -9.12
N ARG A 243 23.25 3.77 -8.35
CA ARG A 243 23.48 3.86 -6.90
C ARG A 243 22.23 4.31 -6.14
N TYR A 244 21.13 4.56 -6.83
CA TYR A 244 19.88 5.02 -6.26
C TYR A 244 18.92 3.85 -6.06
N HIS A 245 18.44 3.69 -4.84
CA HIS A 245 17.57 2.59 -4.45
C HIS A 245 16.28 3.11 -3.82
N LEU A 246 15.16 2.70 -4.40
CA LEU A 246 13.85 2.95 -3.82
C LEU A 246 13.48 1.81 -2.86
N TYR A 247 13.31 2.13 -1.59
CA TYR A 247 12.86 1.18 -0.57
C TYR A 247 11.38 1.41 -0.29
N ARG A 248 10.59 0.36 -0.47
CA ARG A 248 9.14 0.36 -0.19
C ARG A 248 8.88 -0.34 1.12
N VAL A 249 8.52 0.42 2.15
CA VAL A 249 8.09 -0.11 3.44
C VAL A 249 6.56 -0.17 3.44
N PHE A 250 5.99 -1.35 3.66
CA PHE A 250 4.55 -1.58 3.54
C PHE A 250 4.05 -2.44 4.72
N GLY A 251 2.76 -2.33 5.04
CA GLY A 251 2.19 -3.01 6.22
C GLY A 251 2.87 -2.58 7.52
N PHE A 252 3.32 -1.32 7.57
CA PHE A 252 4.05 -0.72 8.68
C PHE A 252 3.13 -0.49 9.90
#